data_AF-A0A8T1CGQ6-F1
#
_entry.id   AF-A0A8T1CGQ6-F1
#
_cell.length_a   1.000
_cell.length_b   1.000
_cell.length_c   1.000
_cell.angle_alpha   90.00
_cell.angle_beta   90.00
_cell.angle_gamma   90.00
#
_symmetry.space_group_name_H-M   'P 1'
#
loop_
_entity.id
_entity.type
_entity.pdbx_description
1 polymer ?
#
loop_
_entity_poly.entity_id
_entity_poly.type
_entity_poly.pdbx_seq_one_letter_code
_entity_poly.pdbx_strand_id
1 'polypeptide(L)'
;MKLVELYCMSVDMAILEAAATGQIERLNRLMPRFGGSKEDLGCKLTELAAAHARSEMIRVVYKGWKSSGESGGMSCARALSITAVNGHLEVMKCLLGRYGIDTLDPLKQALNHGHNDIVEVICEEMDP
;
A
#
# COMPACT_ATOMS: atom_id res chain seq x y z
N MET A 1 -13.65 -4.25 -27.51
CA MET A 1 -13.22 -2.99 -28.16
C MET A 1 -12.10 -2.36 -27.33
N LYS A 2 -10.86 -2.85 -27.44
CA LYS A 2 -9.65 -2.30 -26.77
C LYS A 2 -9.04 -1.19 -27.63
N LEU A 3 -9.88 -0.32 -28.20
CA LEU A 3 -9.51 0.59 -29.31
C LEU A 3 -9.05 1.98 -28.84
N VAL A 4 -8.60 2.07 -27.59
CA VAL A 4 -7.87 3.23 -27.12
C VAL A 4 -6.59 2.70 -26.51
N GLU A 5 -5.63 2.43 -27.38
CA GLU A 5 -4.24 2.79 -27.13
C GLU A 5 -4.17 4.30 -26.84
N LEU A 6 -4.82 4.72 -25.75
CA LEU A 6 -4.85 6.09 -25.27
C LEU A 6 -3.46 6.34 -24.72
N TYR A 7 -2.59 6.88 -25.57
CA TYR A 7 -1.36 7.55 -25.22
C TYR A 7 -0.39 6.70 -24.39
N CYS A 8 0.47 5.93 -25.08
CA CYS A 8 1.75 5.40 -24.61
C CYS A 8 1.91 5.37 -23.07
N MET A 9 1.13 4.53 -22.39
CA MET A 9 1.18 4.43 -20.93
C MET A 9 2.63 4.18 -20.52
N SER A 10 3.21 5.10 -19.75
CA SER A 10 4.56 4.92 -19.25
C SER A 10 4.63 3.67 -18.38
N VAL A 11 5.83 3.07 -18.28
CA VAL A 11 6.04 1.91 -17.40
C VAL A 11 5.57 2.23 -15.98
N ASP A 12 5.88 3.43 -15.49
CA ASP A 12 5.46 3.92 -14.18
C ASP A 12 3.94 3.87 -14.02
N MET A 13 3.19 4.41 -14.99
CA MET A 13 1.73 4.46 -14.89
C MET A 13 1.10 3.06 -15.00
N ALA A 14 1.68 2.18 -15.80
CA ALA A 14 1.25 0.79 -15.90
C ALA A 14 1.51 -0.01 -14.60
N ILE A 15 2.59 0.28 -13.88
CA ILE A 15 2.87 -0.32 -12.56
C ILE A 15 1.87 0.18 -11.52
N LEU A 16 1.58 1.49 -11.50
CA LEU A 16 0.58 2.07 -10.59
C LEU A 16 -0.83 1.50 -10.84
N GLU A 17 -1.25 1.36 -12.10
CA GLU A 17 -2.51 0.72 -12.46
C GLU A 17 -2.56 -0.75 -12.01
N ALA A 18 -1.46 -1.49 -12.19
CA ALA A 18 -1.37 -2.87 -11.73
C ALA A 18 -1.54 -2.99 -10.21
N ALA A 19 -0.97 -2.05 -9.43
CA ALA A 19 -1.18 -2.00 -7.98
C ALA A 19 -2.64 -1.71 -7.61
N ALA A 20 -3.25 -0.69 -8.20
CA ALA A 20 -4.64 -0.32 -7.93
C ALA A 20 -5.63 -1.44 -8.27
N THR A 21 -5.37 -2.18 -9.36
CA THR A 21 -6.22 -3.28 -9.83
C THR A 21 -5.88 -4.64 -9.19
N GLY A 22 -4.80 -4.73 -8.40
CA GLY A 22 -4.35 -5.98 -7.77
C GLY A 22 -3.68 -6.98 -8.74
N GLN A 23 -3.24 -6.55 -9.92
CA GLN A 23 -2.62 -7.40 -10.94
C GLN A 23 -1.13 -7.69 -10.62
N ILE A 24 -0.89 -8.56 -9.64
CA ILE A 24 0.46 -8.91 -9.15
C ILE A 24 1.39 -9.42 -10.25
N GLU A 25 0.91 -10.31 -11.13
CA GLU A 25 1.71 -10.83 -12.23
C GLU A 25 2.11 -9.74 -13.24
N ARG A 26 1.25 -8.74 -13.43
CA ARG A 26 1.53 -7.61 -14.30
C ARG A 26 2.54 -6.68 -13.66
N LEU A 27 2.41 -6.42 -12.35
CA LEU A 27 3.39 -5.69 -11.56
C LEU A 27 4.78 -6.34 -11.68
N ASN A 28 4.89 -7.63 -11.38
CA ASN A 28 6.17 -8.35 -11.39
C ASN A 28 6.85 -8.35 -12.76
N ARG A 29 6.08 -8.35 -13.85
CA ARG A 29 6.62 -8.23 -15.23
C ARG A 29 7.14 -6.82 -15.54
N LEU A 30 6.55 -5.79 -14.94
CA LEU A 30 6.90 -4.40 -15.21
C LEU A 30 8.00 -3.87 -14.29
N MET A 31 8.10 -4.38 -13.05
CA MET A 31 9.09 -3.96 -12.04
C MET A 31 10.54 -3.91 -12.56
N PRO A 32 11.06 -4.88 -13.33
CA PRO A 32 12.43 -4.82 -13.85
C PRO A 32 12.67 -3.69 -14.87
N ARG A 33 11.61 -3.15 -15.47
CA ARG A 33 11.66 -2.07 -16.46
C ARG A 33 11.50 -0.68 -15.83
N PHE A 34 11.25 -0.62 -14.52
CA PHE A 34 11.12 0.62 -13.79
C PHE A 34 12.49 1.26 -13.56
N GLY A 35 12.66 2.50 -14.03
CA GLY A 35 13.92 3.24 -13.94
C GLY A 35 13.99 4.26 -12.80
N GLY A 36 12.92 4.41 -12.00
CA GLY A 36 12.85 5.41 -10.93
C GLY A 36 13.31 4.90 -9.55
N SER A 37 13.11 5.73 -8.53
CA SER A 37 13.35 5.38 -7.12
C SER A 37 12.41 4.26 -6.65
N LYS A 38 12.98 3.13 -6.24
CA LYS A 38 12.19 1.98 -5.74
C LYS A 38 11.52 2.24 -4.40
N GLU A 39 12.10 3.12 -3.58
CA GLU A 39 11.53 3.52 -2.30
C GLU A 39 10.23 4.31 -2.51
N ASP A 40 10.29 5.37 -3.33
CA ASP A 40 9.11 6.18 -3.70
C ASP A 40 8.03 5.32 -4.36
N LEU A 41 8.45 4.36 -5.20
CA LEU A 41 7.53 3.44 -5.83
C LEU A 41 6.87 2.54 -4.80
N GLY A 42 7.63 1.96 -3.87
CA GLY A 42 7.11 1.11 -2.81
C GLY A 42 6.01 1.79 -1.99
N CYS A 43 6.22 3.05 -1.61
CA CYS A 43 5.21 3.84 -0.90
C CYS A 43 3.97 4.08 -1.76
N LYS A 44 4.12 4.53 -3.01
CA LYS A 44 2.98 4.78 -3.91
C LYS A 44 2.16 3.53 -4.19
N LEU A 45 2.82 2.39 -4.43
CA LEU A 45 2.12 1.12 -4.65
C LEU A 45 1.36 0.67 -3.40
N THR A 46 1.96 0.87 -2.22
CA THR A 46 1.32 0.54 -0.93
C THR A 46 0.11 1.44 -0.66
N GLU A 47 0.20 2.75 -0.94
CA GLU A 47 -0.92 3.69 -0.83
C GLU A 47 -2.08 3.34 -1.77
N LEU A 48 -1.79 3.04 -3.04
CA LEU A 48 -2.81 2.64 -4.01
C LEU A 48 -3.46 1.31 -3.64
N ALA A 49 -2.66 0.34 -3.21
CA ALA A 49 -3.17 -0.93 -2.74
C ALA A 49 -4.07 -0.75 -1.51
N ALA A 50 -3.71 0.15 -0.58
CA ALA A 50 -4.53 0.50 0.57
C ALA A 50 -5.86 1.15 0.18
N ALA A 51 -5.83 2.09 -0.78
CA ALA A 51 -7.03 2.74 -1.30
C ALA A 51 -8.03 1.75 -1.93
N HIS A 52 -7.55 0.64 -2.49
CA HIS A 52 -8.36 -0.35 -3.20
C HIS A 52 -8.50 -1.71 -2.47
N ALA A 53 -8.23 -1.76 -1.16
CA ALA A 53 -8.34 -2.97 -0.34
C ALA A 53 -7.50 -4.17 -0.82
N ARG A 54 -6.32 -3.92 -1.40
CA ARG A 54 -5.45 -4.95 -2.00
C ARG A 54 -4.35 -5.40 -1.02
N SER A 55 -4.71 -6.10 0.05
CA SER A 55 -3.76 -6.57 1.06
C SER A 55 -2.63 -7.45 0.47
N GLU A 56 -2.94 -8.31 -0.50
CA GLU A 56 -1.92 -9.16 -1.13
C GLU A 56 -0.89 -8.35 -1.94
N MET A 57 -1.32 -7.26 -2.58
CA MET A 57 -0.41 -6.36 -3.29
C MET A 57 0.62 -5.74 -2.33
N ILE A 58 0.17 -5.31 -1.14
CA ILE A 58 1.04 -4.77 -0.09
C ILE A 58 2.07 -5.81 0.35
N ARG A 59 1.66 -7.09 0.51
CA ARG A 59 2.60 -8.17 0.87
C ARG A 59 3.67 -8.36 -0.20
N VAL A 60 3.30 -8.35 -1.48
CA VAL A 60 4.25 -8.50 -2.59
C VAL A 60 5.22 -7.32 -2.65
N VAL A 61 4.71 -6.09 -2.56
CA VAL A 61 5.53 -4.87 -2.57
C VAL A 61 6.52 -4.88 -1.41
N TYR A 62 6.05 -5.16 -0.19
CA TYR A 62 6.89 -5.23 1.00
C TYR A 62 7.97 -6.32 0.89
N LYS A 63 7.61 -7.51 0.39
CA LYS A 63 8.56 -8.61 0.18
C LYS A 63 9.63 -8.21 -0.84
N GLY A 64 9.24 -7.59 -1.95
CA GLY A 64 10.17 -7.13 -2.98
C GLY A 64 11.16 -6.08 -2.45
N TRP A 65 10.67 -5.15 -1.63
CA TRP A 65 11.50 -4.15 -0.97
C TRP A 65 12.45 -4.76 0.08
N LYS A 66 11.97 -5.67 0.93
CA LYS A 66 12.83 -6.36 1.90
C LYS A 66 13.96 -7.14 1.20
N SER A 67 13.68 -7.68 0.01
CA SER A 67 14.68 -8.38 -0.81
C SER A 67 15.65 -7.45 -1.55
N SER A 68 15.38 -6.14 -1.68
CA SER A 68 16.31 -5.21 -2.33
C SER A 68 17.49 -4.79 -1.46
N GLY A 69 17.53 -5.21 -0.18
CA GLY A 69 18.63 -4.91 0.73
C GLY A 69 18.61 -3.47 1.26
N GLU A 70 17.50 -2.75 1.07
CA GLU A 70 17.30 -1.41 1.62
C GLU A 70 17.24 -1.50 3.15
N SER A 71 18.11 -0.74 3.83
CA SER A 71 18.27 -0.76 5.29
C SER A 71 17.45 0.32 6.01
N GLY A 72 16.73 1.18 5.28
CA GLY A 72 15.78 2.14 5.85
C GLY A 72 14.46 1.47 6.22
N GLY A 73 13.63 2.08 7.07
CA GLY A 73 12.24 1.66 7.22
C GLY A 73 11.38 2.33 6.15
N MET A 74 10.55 1.57 5.41
CA MET A 74 9.59 2.18 4.48
C MET A 74 8.49 2.89 5.28
N SER A 75 8.41 4.22 5.21
CA SER A 75 7.41 5.00 5.95
C SER A 75 6.14 5.21 5.11
N CYS A 76 5.22 4.25 5.13
CA CYS A 76 3.92 4.35 4.44
C CYS A 76 2.82 4.95 5.32
N ALA A 77 3.10 6.01 6.08
CA ALA A 77 2.12 6.62 7.01
C ALA A 77 0.81 7.03 6.33
N ARG A 78 0.92 7.53 5.09
CA ARG A 78 -0.25 7.87 4.27
C ARG A 78 -1.11 6.65 3.92
N ALA A 79 -0.53 5.46 3.74
CA ALA A 79 -1.29 4.24 3.48
C ALA A 79 -2.14 3.82 4.69
N LEU A 80 -1.63 3.95 5.91
CA LEU A 80 -2.41 3.71 7.14
C LEU A 80 -3.57 4.68 7.26
N SER A 81 -3.33 5.98 7.00
CA SER A 81 -4.38 7.00 7.03
C SER A 81 -5.48 6.70 6.00
N ILE A 82 -5.12 6.37 4.75
CA ILE A 82 -6.07 5.98 3.69
C ILE A 82 -6.89 4.74 4.13
N THR A 83 -6.22 3.75 4.70
CA THR A 83 -6.85 2.51 5.18
C THR A 83 -7.86 2.78 6.30
N ALA A 84 -7.48 3.65 7.24
CA ALA A 84 -8.33 4.05 8.36
C ALA A 84 -9.54 4.86 7.91
N VAL A 85 -9.41 5.74 6.91
CA VAL A 85 -10.56 6.45 6.32
C VAL A 85 -11.51 5.49 5.60
N ASN A 86 -10.96 4.52 4.86
CA ASN A 86 -11.75 3.61 4.02
C ASN A 86 -12.32 2.39 4.77
N GLY A 87 -11.91 2.12 6.01
CA GLY A 87 -12.41 0.97 6.77
C GLY A 87 -11.85 -0.38 6.30
N HIS A 88 -10.66 -0.41 5.69
CA HIS A 88 -10.09 -1.65 5.15
C HIS A 88 -9.30 -2.46 6.20
N LEU A 89 -10.01 -3.14 7.11
CA LEU A 89 -9.44 -3.91 8.24
C LEU A 89 -8.28 -4.84 7.87
N GLU A 90 -8.44 -5.66 6.84
CA GLU A 90 -7.41 -6.62 6.42
C GLU A 90 -6.14 -5.95 5.88
N VAL A 91 -6.29 -4.75 5.29
CA VAL A 91 -5.14 -3.94 4.94
C VAL A 91 -4.50 -3.34 6.18
N MET A 92 -5.29 -2.87 7.15
CA MET A 92 -4.77 -2.29 8.39
C MET A 92 -3.86 -3.26 9.13
N LYS A 93 -4.35 -4.49 9.37
CA LYS A 93 -3.56 -5.59 9.94
C LYS A 93 -2.30 -5.89 9.13
N CYS A 94 -2.40 -5.84 7.79
CA CYS A 94 -1.27 -6.07 6.92
C CYS A 94 -0.19 -4.98 7.05
N LEU A 95 -0.59 -3.73 7.24
CA LEU A 95 0.31 -2.59 7.36
C LEU A 95 0.97 -2.52 8.74
N LEU A 96 0.20 -2.66 9.83
CA LEU A 96 0.72 -2.55 11.20
C LEU A 96 1.84 -3.56 11.48
N GLY A 97 1.66 -4.83 11.09
CA GLY A 97 2.68 -5.87 11.27
C GLY A 97 3.92 -5.76 10.36
N ARG A 98 4.06 -4.71 9.54
CA ARG A 98 5.15 -4.56 8.55
C ARG A 98 5.87 -3.23 8.63
N TYR A 99 5.15 -2.18 8.99
CA TYR A 99 5.65 -0.83 8.98
C TYR A 99 5.55 -0.26 10.39
N GLY A 100 6.70 -0.07 11.05
CA GLY A 100 6.76 0.61 12.35
C GLY A 100 6.42 2.09 12.16
N ILE A 101 5.15 2.44 12.33
CA ILE A 101 4.62 3.78 12.03
C ILE A 101 3.81 4.29 13.23
N ASP A 102 3.82 5.60 13.42
CA ASP A 102 2.89 6.32 14.28
C ASP A 102 1.41 6.07 13.89
N THR A 103 0.66 5.47 14.81
CA THR A 103 -0.74 5.10 14.62
C THR A 103 -1.73 6.18 15.06
N LEU A 104 -1.27 7.31 15.60
CA LEU A 104 -2.14 8.35 16.17
C LEU A 104 -3.09 8.97 15.12
N ASP A 105 -2.56 9.33 13.95
CA ASP A 105 -3.39 9.91 12.89
C ASP A 105 -4.36 8.88 12.27
N PRO A 106 -3.94 7.65 11.91
CA PRO A 106 -4.86 6.57 11.54
C PRO A 106 -5.96 6.33 12.57
N LEU A 107 -5.64 6.32 13.86
CA LEU A 107 -6.61 6.13 14.95
C LEU A 107 -7.69 7.23 14.93
N LYS A 108 -7.28 8.51 14.82
CA LYS A 108 -8.22 9.64 14.70
C LYS A 108 -9.11 9.49 13.47
N GLN A 109 -8.56 9.07 12.34
CA GLN A 109 -9.34 8.87 11.11
C GLN A 109 -10.37 7.75 11.26
N ALA A 110 -9.99 6.62 11.87
CA ALA A 110 -10.90 5.50 12.11
C ALA A 110 -12.06 5.90 13.03
N LEU A 111 -11.77 6.65 14.11
CA LEU A 111 -12.78 7.20 15.03
C LEU A 111 -13.74 8.17 14.31
N ASN A 112 -13.22 9.10 13.51
CA ASN A 112 -14.03 10.07 12.77
C ASN A 112 -14.98 9.43 11.75
N HIS A 113 -14.61 8.26 11.22
CA HIS A 113 -15.41 7.54 10.22
C HIS A 113 -16.20 6.36 10.81
N GLY A 114 -16.07 6.08 12.12
CA GLY A 114 -16.81 5.02 12.81
C GLY A 114 -16.33 3.59 12.53
N HIS A 115 -15.08 3.42 12.09
CA HIS A 115 -14.48 2.10 11.81
C HIS A 115 -13.91 1.49 13.09
N ASN A 116 -14.80 1.02 13.95
CA ASN A 116 -14.47 0.52 15.30
C ASN A 116 -13.54 -0.70 15.28
N ASP A 117 -13.64 -1.54 14.24
CA ASP A 117 -12.77 -2.69 14.01
C ASP A 117 -11.31 -2.29 13.76
N ILE A 118 -11.10 -1.20 13.03
CA ILE A 118 -9.77 -0.60 12.86
C ILE A 118 -9.26 0.00 14.16
N VAL A 119 -10.12 0.68 14.92
CA VAL A 119 -9.75 1.25 16.23
C VAL A 119 -9.27 0.15 17.17
N GLU A 120 -10.00 -0.96 17.25
CA GLU A 120 -9.66 -2.12 18.07
C GLU A 120 -8.26 -2.65 17.72
N VAL A 121 -8.02 -2.95 16.43
CA VAL A 121 -6.72 -3.46 15.99
C VAL A 121 -5.56 -2.48 16.23
N ILE A 122 -5.78 -1.17 16.02
CA ILE A 122 -4.74 -0.17 16.30
C ILE A 122 -4.43 -0.13 17.80
N CYS A 123 -5.46 -0.18 18.66
CA CYS A 123 -5.27 -0.19 20.11
C CYS A 123 -4.56 -1.46 20.60
N GLU A 124 -4.88 -2.63 20.06
CA GLU A 124 -4.19 -3.90 20.36
C GLU A 124 -2.69 -3.82 20.03
N GLU A 125 -2.31 -3.20 18.90
CA GLU A 125 -0.90 -3.03 18.54
C GLU A 125 -0.17 -1.97 19.40
N MET A 126 -0.89 -1.03 20.01
CA MET A 126 -0.31 -0.02 20.91
C MET A 126 -0.06 -0.53 22.34
N ASP A 127 -0.79 -1.56 22.77
CA ASP A 127 -0.70 -2.18 24.10
C ASP A 127 -0.44 -3.71 23.98
N PRO A 128 0.78 -4.12 23.57
CA PRO A 128 1.11 -5.51 23.20
C PRO A 128 1.26 -6.48 24.37
#